data_AF-A0A9W4SBV4-F1
#
_entry.id   AF-A0A9W4SBV4-F1
#
_cell.length_a   1.000
_cell.length_b   1.000
_cell.length_c   1.000
_cell.angle_alpha   90.00
_cell.angle_beta   90.00
_cell.angle_gamma   90.00
#
_symmetry.space_group_name_H-M   'P 1'
#
loop_
_entity.id
_entity.type
_entity.pdbx_description
1 polymer ?
#
loop_
_entity_poly.entity_id
_entity_poly.type
_entity_poly.pdbx_seq_one_letter_code
_entity_poly.pdbx_strand_id
1 'polypeptide(L)'
;MKSSIIIAIIFGLVTSITLTLIEGYTVWIQNKALRGTTTLAAATLTYEKDAWNWTDAPDINSESGIAHQGYSLDIPNEIKSYYLVFWVFLSLRQDKWRGPFNNDGDKCWHFHGTQDFWDVYPCPY
;
A
#
# COMPACT_ATOMS: atom_id res chain seq x y z
N MET A 1 -54.47 27.75 -9.91
CA MET A 1 -53.51 26.74 -9.40
C MET A 1 -52.60 26.35 -10.54
N LYS A 2 -51.31 26.69 -10.44
CA LYS A 2 -50.28 26.36 -11.43
C LYS A 2 -49.67 25.00 -11.03
N SER A 3 -49.62 24.05 -11.93
CA SER A 3 -48.81 22.84 -11.76
C SER A 3 -48.04 22.59 -13.03
N SER A 4 -46.78 22.99 -13.02
CA SER A 4 -45.79 22.73 -14.06
C SER A 4 -45.26 21.31 -13.91
N ILE A 5 -45.16 20.57 -15.01
CA ILE A 5 -44.52 19.25 -15.07
C ILE A 5 -43.02 19.48 -15.26
N ILE A 6 -42.19 18.93 -14.37
CA ILE A 6 -40.72 18.91 -14.52
C ILE A 6 -40.34 17.50 -14.96
N ILE A 7 -39.88 17.35 -16.20
CA ILE A 7 -39.30 16.10 -16.72
C ILE A 7 -37.84 16.08 -16.30
N ALA A 8 -37.48 15.23 -15.34
CA ALA A 8 -36.09 15.01 -14.94
C ALA A 8 -35.43 14.04 -15.93
N ILE A 9 -34.41 14.51 -16.65
CA ILE A 9 -33.57 13.70 -17.54
C ILE A 9 -32.49 13.03 -16.69
N ILE A 10 -32.50 11.70 -16.62
CA ILE A 10 -31.43 10.92 -15.97
C ILE A 10 -30.26 10.83 -16.95
N PHE A 11 -29.15 11.51 -16.63
CA PHE A 11 -27.89 11.37 -17.35
C PHE A 11 -27.17 10.11 -16.84
N GLY A 12 -27.32 9.00 -17.57
CA GLY A 12 -26.53 7.79 -17.35
C GLY A 12 -25.15 7.94 -17.96
N LEU A 13 -24.15 8.31 -17.16
CA LEU A 13 -22.75 8.18 -17.53
C LEU A 13 -22.23 6.83 -17.01
N VAL A 14 -22.30 5.79 -17.84
CA VAL A 14 -21.58 4.55 -17.58
C VAL A 14 -20.17 4.76 -18.11
N THR A 15 -19.26 5.21 -17.25
CA THR A 15 -17.83 5.14 -17.57
C THR A 15 -17.43 3.68 -17.50
N SER A 16 -17.17 3.08 -18.66
CA SER A 16 -16.51 1.79 -18.78
C SER A 16 -15.13 1.89 -18.14
N ILE A 17 -15.04 1.60 -16.84
CA ILE A 17 -13.76 1.40 -16.17
C ILE A 17 -13.19 0.14 -16.82
N THR A 18 -12.19 0.31 -17.67
CA THR A 18 -11.31 -0.80 -18.04
C THR A 18 -10.60 -1.21 -16.77
N LEU A 19 -11.14 -2.18 -16.05
CA LEU A 19 -10.36 -2.96 -15.09
C LEU A 19 -9.30 -3.68 -15.92
N THR A 20 -8.14 -3.04 -16.10
CA THR A 20 -6.90 -3.79 -16.27
C THR A 20 -6.85 -4.73 -15.08
N LEU A 21 -7.17 -6.01 -15.29
CA LEU A 21 -6.78 -7.04 -14.34
C LEU A 21 -5.27 -6.92 -14.27
N ILE A 22 -4.77 -6.35 -13.17
CA ILE A 22 -3.36 -6.48 -12.82
C ILE A 22 -3.22 -7.96 -12.50
N GLU A 23 -2.74 -8.72 -13.47
CA GLU A 23 -2.29 -10.09 -13.25
C GLU A 23 -1.10 -9.97 -12.29
N GLY A 24 -1.36 -10.16 -11.00
CA GLY A 24 -0.42 -9.88 -9.91
C GLY A 24 -0.94 -10.40 -8.58
N TYR A 25 -0.13 -10.23 -7.53
CA TYR A 25 -0.53 -10.47 -6.16
C TYR A 25 -0.45 -9.19 -5.34
N THR A 26 -1.26 -9.12 -4.29
CA THR A 26 -1.35 -7.93 -3.45
C THR A 26 -0.63 -8.13 -2.13
N VAL A 27 0.15 -7.14 -1.72
CA VAL A 27 0.68 -7.03 -0.37
C VAL A 27 -0.21 -6.10 0.44
N TRP A 28 -1.05 -6.68 1.28
CA TRP A 28 -1.95 -5.95 2.16
C TRP A 28 -1.23 -5.44 3.41
N ILE A 29 -1.39 -4.15 3.69
CA ILE A 29 -0.81 -3.49 4.85
C ILE A 29 -1.92 -3.01 5.78
N GLN A 30 -1.93 -3.53 7.01
CA GLN A 30 -2.79 -3.01 8.07
C GLN A 30 -1.99 -2.02 8.92
N ASN A 31 -2.34 -0.74 8.84
CA ASN A 31 -1.72 0.25 9.71
C ASN A 31 -2.36 0.22 11.10
N LYS A 32 -1.78 -0.52 12.05
CA LYS A 32 -2.22 -0.53 13.47
C LYS A 32 -1.33 0.34 14.35
N ALA A 33 -0.59 1.29 13.77
CA ALA A 33 0.17 2.28 14.53
C ALA A 33 -0.75 3.20 15.33
N LEU A 34 -0.19 3.92 16.30
CA LEU A 34 -0.89 4.90 17.12
C LEU A 34 -1.45 6.02 16.24
N ARG A 35 -2.66 6.49 16.56
CA ARG A 35 -3.32 7.61 15.88
C ARG A 35 -2.37 8.79 15.64
N GLY A 36 -2.41 9.33 14.44
CA GLY A 36 -1.53 10.43 14.00
C GLY A 36 -0.22 9.97 13.38
N THR A 37 0.08 8.67 13.41
CA THR A 37 1.23 8.09 12.71
C THR A 37 0.89 7.82 11.25
N THR A 38 1.78 8.18 10.33
CA THR A 38 1.71 7.78 8.91
C THR A 38 2.76 6.72 8.64
N THR A 39 2.38 5.61 8.01
CA THR A 39 3.30 4.53 7.64
C THR A 39 3.43 4.44 6.13
N LEU A 40 4.59 4.00 5.67
CA LEU A 40 4.89 3.80 4.26
C LEU A 40 5.44 2.39 4.07
N ALA A 41 5.07 1.76 2.97
CA ALA A 41 5.66 0.50 2.54
C ALA A 41 6.01 0.59 1.06
N ALA A 42 7.10 -0.07 0.66
CA ALA A 42 7.46 -0.22 -0.73
C ALA A 42 7.91 -1.65 -1.01
N ALA A 43 7.68 -2.09 -2.25
CA ALA A 43 8.24 -3.30 -2.80
C ALA A 43 9.36 -2.96 -3.77
N THR A 44 10.47 -3.69 -3.74
CA THR A 44 11.61 -3.44 -4.64
C THR A 44 12.27 -4.75 -5.06
N LEU A 45 12.98 -4.75 -6.18
CA LEU A 45 13.69 -5.90 -6.72
C LEU A 45 15.00 -6.18 -5.97
N THR A 46 15.63 -5.15 -5.41
CA THR A 46 16.99 -5.21 -4.84
C THR A 46 16.98 -4.91 -3.34
N TYR A 47 17.91 -5.52 -2.61
CA TYR A 47 18.11 -5.22 -1.20
C TYR A 47 19.12 -4.07 -1.05
N GLU A 48 18.62 -2.85 -0.96
CA GLU A 48 19.43 -1.62 -0.98
C GLU A 48 19.38 -0.85 0.35
N LYS A 49 19.40 -1.58 1.48
CA LYS A 49 19.22 -0.98 2.81
C LYS A 49 20.07 0.28 3.08
N ASP A 50 21.33 0.29 2.63
CA ASP A 50 22.26 1.39 2.91
C ASP A 50 22.16 2.56 1.91
N ALA A 51 21.50 2.37 0.77
CA ALA A 51 21.34 3.36 -0.29
C ALA A 51 19.87 3.79 -0.51
N TRP A 52 18.94 3.19 0.22
CA TRP A 52 17.51 3.41 0.06
C TRP A 52 17.11 4.86 0.35
N ASN A 53 16.40 5.45 -0.60
CA ASN A 53 15.85 6.79 -0.49
C ASN A 53 14.38 6.77 -0.91
N TRP A 54 13.47 7.00 0.03
CA TRP A 54 12.02 7.02 -0.20
C TRP A 54 11.52 8.05 -1.23
N THR A 55 12.38 8.96 -1.70
CA THR A 55 12.01 9.99 -2.70
C THR A 55 12.27 9.54 -4.14
N ASP A 56 13.33 8.76 -4.34
CA ASP A 56 13.85 8.41 -5.69
C ASP A 56 14.18 6.91 -5.81
N ALA A 57 13.70 6.09 -4.87
CA ALA A 57 13.97 4.66 -4.90
C ALA A 57 13.34 4.01 -6.14
N PRO A 58 14.04 3.07 -6.80
CA PRO A 58 13.44 2.26 -7.85
C PRO A 58 12.56 1.17 -7.21
N ASP A 59 11.38 1.57 -6.78
CA ASP A 59 10.35 0.68 -6.26
C ASP A 59 9.48 0.11 -7.39
N ILE A 60 8.96 -1.09 -7.16
CA ILE A 60 7.92 -1.70 -7.98
C ILE A 60 6.60 -0.96 -7.72
N ASN A 61 6.34 -0.68 -6.45
CA ASN A 61 5.16 0.01 -5.94
C ASN A 61 5.46 0.49 -4.51
N SER A 62 5.00 1.69 -4.16
CA SER A 62 5.00 2.22 -2.80
C SER A 62 3.71 2.92 -2.50
N GLU A 63 3.24 2.72 -1.27
CA GLU A 63 2.02 3.33 -0.77
C GLU A 63 2.16 3.73 0.68
N SER A 64 1.27 4.62 1.10
CA SER A 64 1.23 5.15 2.47
C SER A 64 -0.17 5.14 3.05
N GLY A 65 -0.26 5.14 4.37
CA GLY A 65 -1.54 5.23 5.07
C GLY A 65 -1.40 5.89 6.43
N ILE A 66 -2.43 6.61 6.84
CA ILE A 66 -2.55 7.15 8.20
C ILE A 66 -3.03 6.02 9.12
N ALA A 67 -2.62 6.07 10.39
CA ALA A 67 -2.99 5.11 11.43
C ALA A 67 -4.46 4.67 11.35
N HIS A 68 -4.66 3.35 11.41
CA HIS A 68 -5.94 2.64 11.29
C HIS A 68 -6.59 2.66 9.89
N GLN A 69 -5.88 3.13 8.86
CA GLN A 69 -6.26 2.97 7.45
C GLN A 69 -5.33 1.95 6.79
N GLY A 70 -5.90 0.85 6.29
CA GLY A 70 -5.15 -0.12 5.50
C GLY A 70 -4.86 0.40 4.09
N TYR A 71 -3.82 -0.13 3.48
CA TYR A 71 -3.42 0.14 2.10
C TYR A 71 -2.75 -1.11 1.52
N SER A 72 -2.39 -1.08 0.23
CA SER A 72 -1.87 -2.25 -0.46
C SER A 72 -0.79 -1.87 -1.47
N LEU A 73 0.14 -2.79 -1.71
CA LEU A 73 1.08 -2.71 -2.82
C LEU A 73 0.69 -3.77 -3.85
N ASP A 74 0.62 -3.37 -5.11
CA ASP A 74 0.36 -4.30 -6.22
C ASP A 74 1.69 -4.79 -6.80
N ILE A 75 1.87 -6.10 -6.84
CA ILE A 75 3.08 -6.74 -7.37
C ILE A 75 2.75 -7.44 -8.69
N PRO A 76 3.24 -6.92 -9.84
CA PRO A 76 2.98 -7.52 -11.15
C PRO A 76 3.51 -8.96 -11.28
N ASN A 77 2.80 -9.84 -11.99
CA ASN A 77 3.14 -11.27 -12.14
C ASN A 77 4.50 -11.55 -12.83
N GLU A 78 5.03 -10.61 -13.59
CA GLU A 78 6.38 -10.68 -14.17
C GLU A 78 7.46 -10.66 -13.09
N ILE A 79 7.21 -10.02 -11.95
CA ILE A 79 8.10 -10.00 -10.80
C ILE A 79 8.09 -11.38 -10.16
N LYS A 80 9.24 -12.05 -10.10
CA LYS A 80 9.38 -13.39 -9.50
C LYS A 80 9.65 -13.35 -8.00
N SER A 81 10.45 -12.38 -7.58
CA SER A 81 10.76 -12.13 -6.18
C SER A 81 10.96 -10.66 -5.91
N TYR A 82 10.66 -10.23 -4.69
CA TYR A 82 10.81 -8.85 -4.26
C TYR A 82 11.16 -8.77 -2.77
N TYR A 83 11.69 -7.62 -2.36
CA TYR A 83 11.85 -7.24 -0.96
C TYR A 83 10.75 -6.26 -0.59
N LEU A 84 10.39 -6.26 0.69
CA LEU A 84 9.54 -5.23 1.28
C LEU A 84 10.37 -4.36 2.20
N VAL A 85 10.17 -3.06 2.10
CA VAL A 85 10.73 -2.07 3.00
C VAL A 85 9.61 -1.26 3.62
N PHE A 86 9.74 -1.03 4.91
CA PHE A 86 8.73 -0.38 5.74
C PHE A 86 9.36 0.82 6.42
N TRP A 87 8.60 1.89 6.52
CA TRP A 87 9.00 3.12 7.22
C TRP A 87 7.80 3.74 7.93
N VAL A 88 8.09 4.54 8.96
CA VAL A 88 7.13 5.39 9.63
C VAL A 88 7.57 6.83 9.44
N PHE A 89 6.67 7.66 8.93
CA PHE A 89 6.97 9.06 8.59
C PHE A 89 7.61 9.79 9.78
N LEU A 90 8.72 10.49 9.52
CA LEU A 90 9.55 11.19 10.52
C LEU A 90 10.15 10.31 11.63
N SER A 91 10.13 8.99 11.50
CA SER A 91 10.83 8.11 12.42
C SER A 91 12.34 8.25 12.27
N LEU A 92 13.06 8.30 13.40
CA LEU A 92 14.52 8.20 13.44
C LEU A 92 15.00 6.74 13.50
N ARG A 93 14.09 5.77 13.51
CA ARG A 93 14.45 4.36 13.43
C ARG A 93 14.78 3.99 11.99
N GLN A 94 15.71 3.04 11.84
CA GLN A 94 16.01 2.43 10.55
C GLN A 94 14.77 1.77 9.94
N ASP A 95 14.67 1.86 8.62
CA ASP A 95 13.69 1.14 7.83
C ASP A 95 13.79 -0.36 8.09
N LYS A 96 12.63 -1.00 8.09
CA LYS A 96 12.55 -2.45 8.30
C LYS A 96 12.44 -3.11 6.95
N TRP A 97 13.38 -4.01 6.69
CA TRP A 97 13.40 -4.80 5.47
C TRP A 97 12.92 -6.21 5.74
N ARG A 98 12.24 -6.81 4.76
CA ARG A 98 11.75 -8.19 4.77
C ARG A 98 11.91 -8.82 3.39
N GLY A 99 12.10 -10.13 3.36
CA GLY A 99 12.26 -10.89 2.12
C GLY A 99 13.71 -11.36 1.89
N PRO A 100 14.03 -11.79 0.65
CA PRO A 100 13.16 -11.74 -0.51
C PRO A 100 11.94 -12.66 -0.35
N PHE A 101 10.82 -12.27 -0.95
CA PHE A 101 9.61 -13.06 -1.03
C PHE A 101 9.38 -13.50 -2.47
N ASN A 102 8.87 -14.72 -2.64
CA ASN A 102 8.33 -15.14 -3.92
C ASN A 102 7.03 -14.39 -4.22
N ASN A 103 6.76 -14.11 -5.49
CA ASN A 103 5.49 -13.56 -5.93
C ASN A 103 4.52 -14.69 -6.32
N ASP A 104 4.06 -15.43 -5.30
CA ASP A 104 3.32 -16.68 -5.41
C ASP A 104 1.97 -16.67 -4.69
N GLY A 105 1.53 -15.49 -4.26
CA GLY A 105 0.35 -15.32 -3.44
C GLY A 105 0.36 -13.98 -2.72
N ASP A 106 -0.85 -13.54 -2.37
CA ASP A 106 -1.06 -12.37 -1.53
C ASP A 106 -0.33 -12.51 -0.21
N LYS A 107 0.19 -11.38 0.29
CA LYS A 107 0.89 -11.30 1.56
C LYS A 107 0.24 -10.23 2.42
N CYS A 108 0.30 -10.39 3.73
CA CYS A 108 -0.30 -9.45 4.66
C CYS A 108 0.69 -9.09 5.76
N TRP A 109 0.81 -7.80 6.03
CA TRP A 109 1.65 -7.23 7.08
C TRP A 109 0.87 -6.22 7.91
N HIS A 110 1.30 -5.99 9.15
CA HIS A 110 0.71 -4.96 9.98
C HIS A 110 1.75 -4.20 10.79
N PHE A 111 1.66 -2.86 10.74
CA PHE A 111 2.45 -1.95 11.55
C PHE A 111 1.90 -1.90 12.98
N HIS A 112 2.78 -1.83 13.97
CA HIS A 112 2.43 -1.54 15.36
C HIS A 112 3.37 -0.48 15.94
N GLY A 113 2.87 0.29 16.89
CA GLY A 113 3.66 1.21 17.70
C GLY A 113 3.44 2.68 17.33
N THR A 114 4.46 3.49 17.52
CA THR A 114 4.46 4.95 17.34
C THR A 114 5.59 5.37 16.39
N GLN A 115 5.67 6.64 16.05
CA GLN A 115 6.79 7.21 15.29
C GLN A 115 8.17 6.85 15.88
N ASP A 116 8.31 6.84 17.20
CA ASP A 116 9.59 6.59 17.87
C ASP A 116 9.87 5.12 18.18
N PHE A 117 8.83 4.29 18.24
CA PHE A 117 8.92 2.89 18.57
C PHE A 117 7.91 2.07 17.78
N TRP A 118 8.36 1.43 16.70
CA TRP A 118 7.48 0.64 15.84
C TRP A 118 8.10 -0.67 15.37
N ASP A 119 7.23 -1.57 14.95
CA ASP A 119 7.58 -2.81 14.27
C ASP A 119 6.53 -3.23 13.24
N VAL A 120 6.92 -4.21 12.40
CA VAL A 120 6.07 -4.79 11.35
C VAL A 120 6.09 -6.32 11.46
N TYR A 121 4.90 -6.88 11.41
CA TYR A 121 4.66 -8.31 11.59
C TYR A 121 3.82 -8.85 10.44
N PRO A 122 4.02 -10.12 10.04
CA PRO A 122 3.08 -10.77 9.14
C PRO A 122 1.72 -10.91 9.85
N CYS A 123 0.63 -10.78 9.10
CA CYS A 123 -0.69 -11.04 9.66
C CYS A 123 -0.80 -12.51 10.10
N PRO A 124 -1.47 -12.80 11.23
CA PRO A 124 -1.79 -14.18 11.58
C PRO A 124 -2.62 -14.81 10.45
N TYR A 125 -2.29 -16.06 10.12
CA TYR A 125 -3.06 -16.90 9.22
C TYR A 125 -4.42 -17.27 9.81
#